data_AF-K9QH83-F1
#
_entry.id   AF-K9QH83-F1
#
_cell.length_a   1.000
_cell.length_b   1.000
_cell.length_c   1.000
_cell.angle_alpha   90.00
_cell.angle_beta   90.00
_cell.angle_gamma   90.00
#
_symmetry.space_group_name_H-M   'P 1'
#
loop_
_entity.id
_entity.type
_entity.pdbx_description
1 polymer ?
#
loop_
_entity_poly.entity_id
_entity_poly.type
_entity_poly.pdbx_seq_one_letter_code
_entity_poly.pdbx_strand_id
1 'polypeptide(L)'
;MSEKTMESSGKGFLVLLLPISFLIIFLVSTWRFLLALVVLIIGFNIWQQYQWQQWCQRVNPVFHQLVRENQGKITPMDLAIRGSFPGPTAKRYLDGKASEFGASIVNAGSGSEVYYFITASILGNILDSSEPVKTLSAQPVTTSARSLLAPPANHAVVAELEPEIELAPPANHAEAKPNLAKQLIFGSLIQSELAKRLNVYSSTVYKRRNDPDFPEWTRNRDPDGIAWSFSEKTKEFFPVEEL
;
A
#
# COMPACT_ATOMS: atom_id res chain seq x y z
N MET A 1 -19.40 7.48 -61.86
CA MET A 1 -18.42 6.48 -61.35
C MET A 1 -18.93 5.73 -60.08
N SER A 2 -20.24 5.59 -59.85
CA SER A 2 -20.77 5.05 -58.58
C SER A 2 -21.35 3.63 -58.68
N GLU A 3 -21.52 3.07 -59.89
CA GLU A 3 -22.18 1.75 -60.06
C GLU A 3 -21.27 0.56 -59.73
N LYS A 4 -19.95 0.64 -59.96
CA LYS A 4 -19.02 -0.48 -59.75
C LYS A 4 -18.76 -0.84 -58.28
N THR A 5 -18.99 0.08 -57.34
CA THR A 5 -18.72 -0.16 -55.90
C THR A 5 -19.87 -0.90 -55.22
N MET A 6 -21.11 -0.72 -55.67
CA MET A 6 -22.27 -1.44 -55.12
C MET A 6 -22.35 -2.90 -55.58
N GLU A 7 -21.99 -3.21 -56.82
CA GLU A 7 -21.98 -4.60 -57.32
C GLU A 7 -20.87 -5.45 -56.68
N SER A 8 -19.72 -4.85 -56.39
CA SER A 8 -18.60 -5.52 -55.70
C SER A 8 -18.92 -5.78 -54.22
N SER A 9 -19.48 -4.79 -53.52
CA SER A 9 -19.89 -4.91 -52.13
C SER A 9 -21.02 -5.93 -51.95
N GLY A 10 -22.00 -5.96 -52.86
CA GLY A 10 -23.07 -6.96 -52.87
C GLY A 10 -22.56 -8.39 -53.07
N LYS A 11 -21.59 -8.61 -53.96
CA LYS A 11 -20.97 -9.94 -54.15
C LYS A 11 -20.13 -10.38 -52.95
N GLY A 12 -19.34 -9.47 -52.36
CA GLY A 12 -18.58 -9.75 -51.14
C GLY A 12 -19.48 -10.07 -49.94
N PHE A 13 -20.59 -9.34 -49.80
CA PHE A 13 -21.59 -9.61 -48.77
C PHE A 13 -22.30 -10.95 -48.98
N LEU A 14 -22.64 -11.32 -50.22
CA LEU A 14 -23.25 -12.62 -50.53
C LEU A 14 -22.31 -13.79 -50.23
N VAL A 15 -21.01 -13.63 -50.53
CA VAL A 15 -19.97 -14.63 -50.20
C VAL A 15 -19.73 -14.73 -48.69
N LEU A 16 -19.87 -13.62 -47.94
CA LEU A 16 -19.76 -13.61 -46.48
C LEU A 16 -21.03 -14.14 -45.77
N LEU A 17 -22.21 -13.89 -46.34
CA LEU A 17 -23.50 -14.36 -45.81
C LEU A 17 -23.65 -15.88 -45.88
N LEU A 18 -23.06 -16.52 -46.90
CA LEU A 18 -23.16 -17.97 -47.07
C LEU A 18 -22.57 -18.75 -45.88
N PRO A 19 -21.31 -18.53 -45.44
CA PRO A 19 -20.76 -19.19 -44.26
C PRO A 19 -21.46 -18.75 -42.97
N ILE A 20 -21.90 -17.49 -42.87
CA ILE A 20 -22.66 -17.01 -41.70
C ILE A 20 -24.02 -17.71 -41.61
N SER A 21 -24.73 -17.90 -42.72
CA SER A 21 -26.01 -18.61 -42.74
C SER A 21 -25.83 -20.08 -42.36
N PHE A 22 -24.76 -20.73 -42.84
CA PHE A 22 -24.42 -22.08 -42.46
C PHE A 22 -24.09 -22.18 -40.96
N LEU A 23 -23.36 -21.20 -40.42
CA LEU A 23 -23.09 -21.08 -38.99
C LEU A 23 -24.38 -20.90 -38.19
N ILE A 24 -25.31 -20.04 -38.63
CA ILE A 24 -26.60 -19.82 -37.97
C ILE A 24 -27.45 -21.09 -38.02
N ILE A 25 -27.51 -21.77 -39.16
CA ILE A 25 -28.24 -23.05 -39.30
C ILE A 25 -27.62 -24.11 -38.40
N PHE A 26 -26.28 -24.19 -38.34
CA PHE A 26 -25.59 -25.08 -37.42
C PHE A 26 -25.90 -24.74 -35.96
N LEU A 27 -25.96 -23.45 -35.60
CA LEU A 27 -26.31 -22.97 -34.27
C LEU A 27 -27.77 -23.28 -33.90
N VAL A 28 -28.71 -23.06 -34.82
CA VAL A 28 -30.14 -23.40 -34.66
C VAL A 28 -30.35 -24.91 -34.68
N SER A 29 -29.49 -25.69 -35.33
CA SER A 29 -29.53 -27.16 -35.32
C SER A 29 -28.99 -27.73 -34.00
N THR A 30 -27.92 -27.13 -33.46
CA THR A 30 -27.24 -27.59 -32.23
C THR A 30 -27.67 -26.85 -30.96
N TRP A 31 -28.66 -25.96 -31.03
CA TRP A 31 -29.10 -25.11 -29.92
C TRP A 31 -29.49 -25.88 -28.65
N ARG A 32 -30.04 -27.10 -28.78
CA ARG A 32 -30.40 -27.94 -27.62
C ARG A 32 -29.17 -28.40 -26.85
N PHE A 33 -28.09 -28.75 -27.56
CA PHE A 33 -26.81 -29.09 -26.95
C PHE A 33 -26.14 -27.86 -26.33
N LEU A 34 -26.25 -26.70 -26.99
CA LEU A 34 -25.78 -25.44 -26.42
C LEU A 34 -26.53 -25.07 -25.14
N LEU A 35 -27.87 -25.23 -25.11
CA LEU A 35 -28.65 -25.00 -23.89
C LEU A 35 -28.27 -26.00 -22.79
N ALA A 36 -28.10 -27.28 -23.12
CA ALA A 36 -27.64 -28.27 -22.14
C ALA A 36 -26.26 -27.92 -21.57
N LEU A 37 -25.33 -27.49 -22.42
CA LEU A 37 -24.00 -27.02 -22.01
C LEU A 37 -24.11 -25.79 -21.10
N VAL A 38 -24.93 -24.80 -21.46
CA VAL A 38 -25.14 -23.59 -20.65
C VAL A 38 -25.72 -23.95 -19.28
N VAL A 39 -26.73 -24.82 -19.21
CA VAL A 39 -27.30 -25.28 -17.94
C VAL A 39 -26.25 -26.02 -17.10
N LEU A 40 -25.42 -26.85 -17.72
CA LEU A 40 -24.33 -27.55 -17.05
C LEU A 40 -23.29 -26.57 -16.50
N ILE A 41 -22.90 -25.56 -17.29
CA ILE A 41 -21.97 -24.50 -16.87
C ILE A 41 -22.55 -23.70 -15.70
N ILE A 42 -23.84 -23.35 -15.74
CA ILE A 42 -24.52 -22.64 -14.65
C ILE A 42 -24.55 -23.52 -13.39
N GLY A 43 -24.93 -24.78 -13.51
CA GLY A 43 -24.93 -25.73 -12.39
C GLY A 43 -23.54 -25.91 -11.78
N PHE A 44 -22.51 -26.01 -12.61
CA PHE A 44 -21.13 -26.09 -12.16
C PHE A 44 -20.69 -24.82 -11.43
N ASN A 45 -21.03 -23.62 -11.94
CA ASN A 45 -20.75 -22.37 -11.25
C ASN A 45 -21.45 -22.26 -9.90
N ILE A 46 -22.72 -22.65 -9.81
CA ILE A 46 -23.47 -22.67 -8.54
C ILE A 46 -22.82 -23.65 -7.55
N TRP A 47 -22.41 -24.83 -8.01
CA TRP A 47 -21.69 -25.79 -7.18
C TRP A 47 -20.37 -25.19 -6.67
N GLN A 48 -19.56 -24.61 -7.57
CA GLN A 48 -18.29 -23.98 -7.20
C GLN A 48 -18.51 -22.89 -6.15
N GLN A 49 -19.52 -22.06 -6.33
CA GLN A 49 -19.89 -21.04 -5.36
C GLN A 49 -20.35 -21.65 -4.04
N TYR A 50 -21.16 -22.70 -4.07
CA TYR A 50 -21.62 -23.37 -2.86
C TYR A 50 -20.47 -24.00 -2.06
N GLN A 51 -19.54 -24.68 -2.76
CA GLN A 51 -18.33 -25.22 -2.14
C GLN A 51 -17.47 -24.12 -1.52
N TRP A 52 -17.33 -22.98 -2.20
CA TRP A 52 -16.64 -21.82 -1.65
C TRP A 52 -17.30 -21.29 -0.37
N GLN A 53 -18.63 -21.21 -0.34
CA GLN A 53 -19.37 -20.77 0.85
C GLN A 53 -19.17 -21.72 2.03
N GLN A 54 -19.30 -23.04 1.80
CA GLN A 54 -19.04 -24.07 2.81
C GLN A 54 -17.60 -24.03 3.30
N TRP A 55 -16.66 -23.77 2.40
CA TRP A 55 -15.24 -23.60 2.72
C TRP A 55 -15.01 -22.38 3.61
N CYS A 56 -15.57 -21.22 3.26
CA CYS A 56 -15.49 -20.01 4.08
C CYS A 56 -16.04 -20.23 5.49
N GLN A 57 -17.15 -20.97 5.63
CA GLN A 57 -17.72 -21.30 6.94
C GLN A 57 -16.76 -22.11 7.82
N ARG A 58 -16.01 -23.04 7.24
CA ARG A 58 -15.00 -23.82 7.96
C ARG A 58 -13.76 -23.00 8.32
N VAL A 59 -13.36 -22.07 7.47
CA VAL A 59 -12.16 -21.24 7.66
C VAL A 59 -12.40 -20.11 8.66
N ASN A 60 -13.62 -19.57 8.70
CA ASN A 60 -13.96 -18.44 9.57
C ASN A 60 -13.59 -18.64 11.06
N PRO A 61 -13.89 -19.78 11.71
CA PRO A 61 -13.45 -20.00 13.10
C PRO A 61 -11.92 -20.04 13.24
N VAL A 62 -11.21 -20.68 12.29
CA VAL A 62 -9.74 -20.74 12.29
C VAL A 62 -9.13 -19.34 12.12
N PHE A 63 -9.71 -18.53 11.23
CA PHE A 63 -9.34 -17.13 11.05
C PHE A 63 -9.51 -16.33 12.34
N HIS A 64 -10.68 -16.42 13.00
CA HIS A 64 -10.91 -15.69 14.25
C HIS A 64 -9.97 -16.13 15.38
N GLN A 65 -9.63 -17.42 15.43
CA GLN A 65 -8.64 -17.93 16.35
C GLN A 65 -7.25 -17.35 16.06
N LEU A 66 -6.81 -17.36 14.80
CA LEU A 66 -5.55 -16.75 14.35
C LEU A 66 -5.50 -15.24 14.64
N VAL A 67 -6.59 -14.51 14.40
CA VAL A 67 -6.67 -13.07 14.73
C VAL A 67 -6.46 -12.86 16.23
N ARG A 68 -7.02 -13.72 17.09
CA ARG A 68 -6.90 -13.62 18.54
C ARG A 68 -5.51 -14.02 19.04
N GLU A 69 -4.95 -15.13 18.53
CA GLU A 69 -3.63 -15.64 18.92
C GLU A 69 -2.51 -14.68 18.50
N ASN A 70 -2.56 -14.18 17.26
CA ASN A 70 -1.48 -13.41 16.66
C ASN A 70 -1.71 -11.88 16.70
N GLN A 71 -2.60 -11.40 17.59
CA GLN A 71 -2.92 -9.97 17.75
C GLN A 71 -3.24 -9.28 16.40
N GLY A 72 -4.04 -9.94 15.55
CA GLY A 72 -4.44 -9.42 14.24
C GLY A 72 -3.44 -9.64 13.10
N LYS A 73 -2.26 -10.23 13.33
CA LYS A 73 -1.30 -10.57 12.27
C LYS A 73 -1.60 -11.96 11.69
N ILE A 74 -1.86 -12.05 10.38
CA ILE A 74 -2.14 -13.33 9.71
C ILE A 74 -1.35 -13.42 8.42
N THR A 75 -0.80 -14.60 8.13
CA THR A 75 -0.17 -14.89 6.84
C THR A 75 -0.99 -15.92 6.06
N PRO A 76 -0.99 -15.89 4.72
CA PRO A 76 -1.61 -16.92 3.89
C PRO A 76 -1.10 -18.32 4.22
N MET A 77 0.19 -18.42 4.54
CA MET A 77 0.84 -19.68 4.90
C MET A 77 0.31 -20.22 6.23
N ASP A 78 0.21 -19.39 7.27
CA ASP A 78 -0.28 -19.81 8.58
C ASP A 78 -1.77 -20.23 8.50
N LEU A 79 -2.57 -19.50 7.73
CA LEU A 79 -3.97 -19.89 7.46
C LEU A 79 -4.05 -21.22 6.67
N ALA A 80 -3.16 -21.43 5.69
CA ALA A 80 -3.11 -22.66 4.91
C ALA A 80 -2.69 -23.87 5.75
N ILE A 81 -1.67 -23.73 6.60
CA ILE A 81 -1.17 -24.79 7.47
C ILE A 81 -2.20 -25.12 8.56
N ARG A 82 -2.69 -24.11 9.29
CA ARG A 82 -3.68 -24.31 10.37
C ARG A 82 -5.03 -24.80 9.85
N GLY A 83 -5.41 -24.37 8.65
CA GLY A 83 -6.64 -24.79 8.00
C GLY A 83 -6.52 -26.08 7.19
N SER A 84 -5.31 -26.60 6.94
CA SER A 84 -5.08 -27.70 5.99
C SER A 84 -5.64 -27.40 4.59
N PHE A 85 -5.38 -26.20 4.07
CA PHE A 85 -5.92 -25.72 2.79
C PHE A 85 -4.82 -25.29 1.81
N PRO A 86 -5.11 -25.25 0.50
CA PRO A 86 -4.17 -24.75 -0.49
C PRO A 86 -3.83 -23.27 -0.26
N GLY A 87 -2.53 -22.94 -0.32
CA GLY A 87 -2.02 -21.57 -0.13
C GLY A 87 -2.67 -20.49 -1.01
N PRO A 88 -2.90 -20.70 -2.32
CA PRO A 88 -3.55 -19.72 -3.18
C PRO A 88 -4.99 -19.39 -2.73
N THR A 89 -5.70 -20.40 -2.21
CA THR A 89 -7.06 -20.28 -1.72
C THR A 89 -7.11 -19.48 -0.41
N ALA A 90 -6.16 -19.74 0.49
CA ALA A 90 -5.98 -19.00 1.73
C ALA A 90 -5.66 -17.51 1.47
N LYS A 91 -4.78 -17.22 0.51
CA LYS A 91 -4.50 -15.84 0.07
C LYS A 91 -5.76 -15.13 -0.40
N ARG A 92 -6.50 -15.74 -1.34
CA ARG A 92 -7.74 -15.15 -1.88
C ARG A 92 -8.77 -14.84 -0.80
N TYR A 93 -8.86 -15.68 0.23
CA TYR A 93 -9.74 -15.44 1.37
C TYR A 93 -9.27 -14.29 2.24
N LEU A 94 -7.97 -14.20 2.51
CA LEU A 94 -7.39 -13.09 3.26
C LEU A 94 -7.51 -11.77 2.51
N ASP A 95 -7.34 -11.74 1.19
CA ASP A 95 -7.59 -10.55 0.38
C ASP A 95 -9.05 -10.07 0.50
N GLY A 96 -10.01 -11.00 0.39
CA GLY A 96 -11.42 -10.72 0.63
C GLY A 96 -11.66 -10.16 2.04
N LYS A 97 -11.17 -10.84 3.07
CA LYS A 97 -11.30 -10.39 4.46
C LYS A 97 -10.58 -9.08 4.73
N ALA A 98 -9.45 -8.83 4.08
CA ALA A 98 -8.71 -7.59 4.22
C ALA A 98 -9.52 -6.42 3.69
N SER A 99 -10.16 -6.57 2.53
CA SER A 99 -11.05 -5.55 2.00
C SER A 99 -12.30 -5.32 2.87
N GLU A 100 -12.87 -6.38 3.46
CA GLU A 100 -14.05 -6.28 4.33
C GLU A 100 -13.73 -5.59 5.67
N PHE A 101 -12.59 -5.90 6.28
CA PHE A 101 -12.19 -5.43 7.61
C PHE A 101 -11.18 -4.28 7.58
N GLY A 102 -10.82 -3.77 6.39
CA GLY A 102 -9.84 -2.70 6.23
C GLY A 102 -8.43 -3.08 6.71
N ALA A 103 -8.01 -4.32 6.47
CA ALA A 103 -6.71 -4.81 6.91
C ALA A 103 -5.56 -4.22 6.09
N SER A 104 -4.42 -3.99 6.75
CA SER A 104 -3.20 -3.53 6.08
C SER A 104 -2.40 -4.73 5.56
N ILE A 105 -2.08 -4.72 4.27
CA ILE A 105 -1.31 -5.78 3.61
C ILE A 105 0.13 -5.29 3.46
N VAL A 106 1.07 -5.97 4.10
CA VAL A 106 2.50 -5.65 4.04
C VAL A 106 3.22 -6.79 3.32
N ASN A 107 3.88 -6.46 2.21
CA ASN A 107 4.77 -7.40 1.54
C ASN A 107 6.12 -7.43 2.26
N ALA A 108 6.37 -8.48 3.05
CA ALA A 108 7.72 -8.75 3.53
C ALA A 108 8.53 -9.22 2.31
N GLY A 109 9.63 -8.54 1.99
CA GLY A 109 10.40 -8.63 0.73
C GLY A 109 10.92 -10.02 0.30
N SER A 110 10.51 -11.10 0.98
CA SER A 110 10.75 -12.50 0.65
C SER A 110 9.53 -13.25 0.08
N GLY A 111 8.45 -12.55 -0.30
CA GLY A 111 7.26 -13.16 -0.89
C GLY A 111 6.23 -13.69 0.12
N SER A 112 6.36 -13.29 1.39
CA SER A 112 5.37 -13.56 2.42
C SER A 112 4.53 -12.30 2.67
N GLU A 113 3.32 -12.28 2.12
CA GLU A 113 2.33 -11.24 2.41
C GLU A 113 1.81 -11.42 3.84
N VAL A 114 1.82 -10.34 4.61
CA VAL A 114 1.31 -10.31 5.98
C VAL A 114 0.12 -9.37 6.05
N TYR A 115 -0.99 -9.87 6.59
CA TYR A 115 -2.24 -9.16 6.75
C TYR A 115 -2.40 -8.72 8.21
N TYR A 116 -2.62 -7.43 8.44
CA TYR A 116 -2.83 -6.84 9.76
C TYR A 116 -4.28 -6.40 9.92
N PHE A 117 -5.03 -7.10 10.77
CA PHE A 117 -6.43 -6.84 11.10
C PHE A 117 -6.54 -6.04 12.41
N ILE A 118 -7.20 -4.88 12.37
CA ILE A 118 -7.44 -4.07 13.57
C ILE A 118 -8.53 -4.74 14.42
N THR A 119 -8.17 -5.21 15.62
CA THR A 119 -9.08 -5.92 16.54
C THR A 119 -9.27 -5.13 17.83
N ALA A 120 -10.40 -5.31 18.52
CA ALA A 120 -10.70 -4.63 19.79
C ALA A 120 -9.64 -4.85 20.88
N SER A 121 -8.89 -5.96 20.87
CA SER A 121 -7.75 -6.19 21.78
C SER A 121 -6.56 -5.26 21.49
N ILE A 122 -6.32 -4.94 20.21
CA ILE A 122 -5.28 -3.99 19.79
C ILE A 122 -5.73 -2.57 20.16
N LEU A 123 -7.00 -2.25 19.89
CA LEU A 123 -7.58 -0.96 20.21
C LEU A 123 -7.69 -0.72 21.72
N GLY A 124 -8.04 -1.76 22.48
CA GLY A 124 -8.09 -1.75 23.94
C GLY A 124 -6.71 -1.56 24.55
N ASN A 125 -5.69 -2.25 24.07
CA ASN A 125 -4.32 -2.00 24.52
C ASN A 125 -3.84 -0.56 24.19
N ILE A 126 -4.30 0.04 23.08
CA ILE A 126 -3.99 1.43 22.72
C ILE A 126 -4.78 2.44 23.58
N LEU A 127 -6.03 2.15 23.96
CA LEU A 127 -6.87 3.03 24.78
C LEU A 127 -6.62 2.92 26.28
N ASP A 128 -6.31 1.72 26.78
CA ASP A 128 -6.10 1.41 28.21
C ASP A 128 -4.65 1.73 28.64
N SER A 129 -3.73 1.92 27.69
CA SER A 129 -2.38 2.41 27.95
C SER A 129 -2.36 3.94 28.13
N SER A 130 -2.88 4.41 29.26
CA SER A 130 -2.60 5.76 29.80
C SER A 130 -1.27 5.84 30.58
N GLU A 131 -0.40 4.85 30.42
CA GLU A 131 1.00 4.83 30.86
C GLU A 131 1.88 4.27 29.70
N PRO A 132 3.11 4.78 29.46
CA PRO A 132 3.71 4.77 28.14
C PRO A 132 4.38 3.42 27.80
N VAL A 133 3.63 2.52 27.17
CA VAL A 133 4.19 1.34 26.50
C VAL A 133 4.25 1.58 24.99
N LYS A 134 5.45 2.00 24.54
CA LYS A 134 6.06 1.73 23.22
C LYS A 134 5.10 1.43 22.05
N THR A 135 4.61 2.52 21.47
CA THR A 135 4.29 2.77 20.05
C THR A 135 4.26 1.57 19.08
N LEU A 136 3.05 1.08 18.78
CA LEU A 136 2.72 0.54 17.46
C LEU A 136 2.10 1.69 16.63
N SER A 137 2.82 2.07 15.59
CA SER A 137 2.57 3.22 14.73
C SER A 137 1.16 3.21 14.12
N ALA A 138 0.38 4.24 14.44
CA ALA A 138 -0.83 4.60 13.72
C ALA A 138 -0.48 5.61 12.62
N GLN A 139 -0.79 5.27 11.37
CA GLN A 139 -1.16 6.26 10.35
C GLN A 139 -2.21 5.68 9.39
N PRO A 140 -3.44 6.22 9.40
CA PRO A 140 -4.32 6.22 8.25
C PRO A 140 -4.50 7.68 7.79
N VAL A 141 -4.15 7.98 6.54
CA VAL A 141 -4.63 9.19 5.87
C VAL A 141 -5.42 8.78 4.64
N THR A 142 -6.73 8.71 4.84
CA THR A 142 -7.74 8.88 3.80
C THR A 142 -7.59 10.28 3.17
N THR A 143 -6.66 10.43 2.23
CA THR A 143 -6.54 11.61 1.37
C THR A 143 -6.90 11.19 -0.05
N SER A 144 -8.17 10.95 -0.32
CA SER A 144 -8.64 10.85 -1.72
C SER A 144 -10.05 11.39 -1.91
N ALA A 145 -10.89 11.41 -0.88
CA ALA A 145 -12.28 11.87 -1.02
C ALA A 145 -12.48 13.41 -0.92
N ARG A 146 -11.45 14.21 -0.57
CA ARG A 146 -11.62 15.67 -0.36
C ARG A 146 -11.12 16.55 -1.51
N SER A 147 -10.57 15.96 -2.58
CA SER A 147 -9.91 16.71 -3.66
C SER A 147 -10.79 17.04 -4.88
N LEU A 148 -12.11 16.79 -4.85
CA LEU A 148 -12.99 16.96 -6.01
C LEU A 148 -13.91 18.19 -5.98
N LEU A 149 -13.85 19.05 -4.96
CA LEU A 149 -14.74 20.22 -4.84
C LEU A 149 -14.00 21.46 -4.27
N ALA A 150 -13.11 22.09 -5.05
CA ALA A 150 -12.83 23.54 -5.00
C ALA A 150 -11.80 23.96 -6.08
N PRO A 151 -12.05 25.04 -6.87
CA PRO A 151 -11.11 25.57 -7.88
C PRO A 151 -9.93 26.37 -7.29
N PRO A 152 -8.83 26.56 -8.05
CA PRO A 152 -7.58 27.14 -7.56
C PRO A 152 -7.60 28.68 -7.60
N ALA A 153 -7.09 29.33 -6.55
CA ALA A 153 -6.81 30.77 -6.55
C ALA A 153 -5.38 31.05 -6.06
N ASN A 154 -4.53 31.32 -7.06
CA ASN A 154 -3.35 32.19 -7.12
C ASN A 154 -2.65 32.72 -5.85
N HIS A 155 -1.35 32.39 -5.80
CA HIS A 155 -0.18 33.28 -5.69
C HIS A 155 -0.19 34.57 -4.84
N ALA A 156 0.94 34.69 -4.11
CA ALA A 156 1.64 35.88 -3.59
C ALA A 156 1.31 36.32 -2.16
N VAL A 157 2.30 36.28 -1.26
CA VAL A 157 3.11 37.44 -0.82
C VAL A 157 4.26 36.93 0.07
N VAL A 158 5.46 37.43 -0.20
CA VAL A 158 6.71 37.29 0.58
C VAL A 158 6.86 38.57 1.43
N ALA A 159 7.15 38.44 2.72
CA ALA A 159 7.79 39.44 3.60
C ALA A 159 8.07 38.73 4.94
N GLU A 160 9.31 38.32 5.25
CA GLU A 160 10.36 39.12 5.91
C GLU A 160 9.92 39.60 7.30
N LEU A 161 10.55 39.05 8.35
CA LEU A 161 10.84 39.65 9.67
C LEU A 161 11.39 38.56 10.61
N GLU A 162 12.70 38.58 10.83
CA GLU A 162 13.32 38.14 12.08
C GLU A 162 13.40 39.39 12.97
N PRO A 163 12.93 39.33 14.23
CA PRO A 163 13.89 39.55 15.30
C PRO A 163 13.61 38.76 16.59
N GLU A 164 14.73 38.40 17.23
CA GLU A 164 15.01 38.64 18.64
C GLU A 164 14.44 37.71 19.72
N ILE A 165 15.40 37.25 20.51
CA ILE A 165 15.37 36.27 21.58
C ILE A 165 14.71 36.87 22.81
N GLU A 166 13.67 36.24 23.35
CA GLU A 166 13.25 36.42 24.74
C GLU A 166 13.18 35.07 25.46
N LEU A 167 13.69 35.08 26.68
CA LEU A 167 14.21 33.95 27.44
C LEU A 167 13.14 33.04 28.07
N ALA A 168 13.55 31.78 28.24
CA ALA A 168 12.86 30.61 28.78
C ALA A 168 12.38 30.75 30.25
N PRO A 169 11.67 29.75 30.83
CA PRO A 169 12.38 28.65 31.51
C PRO A 169 11.60 27.29 31.50
N PRO A 170 12.01 26.23 32.22
CA PRO A 170 13.02 25.26 31.80
C PRO A 170 12.58 23.78 31.92
N ALA A 171 13.35 22.90 31.28
CA ALA A 171 13.65 21.51 31.65
C ALA A 171 12.51 20.55 32.09
N ASN A 172 12.33 19.45 31.34
CA ASN A 172 12.97 18.20 31.75
C ASN A 172 13.04 17.16 30.62
N HIS A 173 14.26 16.67 30.41
CA HIS A 173 14.64 15.61 29.49
C HIS A 173 14.27 14.23 30.05
N ALA A 174 13.77 13.33 29.18
CA ALA A 174 13.86 11.86 29.24
C ALA A 174 12.75 11.32 28.31
N GLU A 175 12.91 10.56 27.23
CA GLU A 175 13.95 9.65 26.73
C GLU A 175 13.83 9.60 25.19
N ALA A 176 14.86 10.04 24.46
CA ALA A 176 14.90 9.93 22.99
C ALA A 176 16.12 9.12 22.51
N LYS A 177 16.56 8.12 23.29
CA LYS A 177 17.79 7.37 23.00
C LYS A 177 17.68 6.10 22.15
N PRO A 178 16.54 5.39 21.94
CA PRO A 178 16.61 4.10 21.25
C PRO A 178 16.36 4.13 19.73
N ASN A 179 15.93 5.25 19.14
CA ASN A 179 15.60 5.32 17.71
C ASN A 179 16.80 5.76 16.84
N LEU A 180 17.60 6.71 17.34
CA LEU A 180 18.73 7.27 16.57
C LEU A 180 19.83 6.24 16.30
N ALA A 181 20.15 5.41 17.30
CA ALA A 181 21.16 4.36 17.17
C ALA A 181 20.72 3.23 16.23
N LYS A 182 19.41 3.01 16.05
CA LYS A 182 18.88 2.02 15.09
C LYS A 182 18.86 2.56 13.66
N GLN A 183 18.70 3.86 13.47
CA GLN A 183 18.71 4.49 12.14
C GLN A 183 20.13 4.72 11.61
N LEU A 184 21.12 4.83 12.50
CA LEU A 184 22.54 4.73 12.15
C LEU A 184 22.92 3.36 11.57
N ILE A 185 22.18 2.28 11.87
CA ILE A 185 22.40 0.93 11.29
C ILE A 185 22.01 0.91 9.79
N PHE A 186 21.15 1.82 9.34
CA PHE A 186 20.66 1.86 7.96
C PHE A 186 21.49 2.77 7.04
N GLY A 187 22.52 3.46 7.55
CA GLY A 187 23.45 4.24 6.73
C GLY A 187 22.84 5.45 6.01
N SER A 188 21.56 5.75 6.20
CA SER A 188 20.88 6.88 5.59
C SER A 188 19.89 7.53 6.56
N LEU A 189 19.83 8.86 6.56
CA LEU A 189 18.84 9.64 7.30
C LEU A 189 17.96 10.42 6.35
N ILE A 190 16.67 10.51 6.66
CA ILE A 190 15.76 11.41 5.96
C ILE A 190 15.95 12.86 6.43
N GLN A 191 15.53 13.83 5.62
CA GLN A 191 15.70 15.26 5.87
C GLN A 191 15.22 15.73 7.25
N SER A 192 14.07 15.24 7.72
CA SER A 192 13.50 15.59 9.02
C SER A 192 14.31 15.04 10.19
N GLU A 193 15.04 13.95 10.00
CA GLU A 193 15.83 13.31 11.04
C GLU A 193 17.24 13.90 11.11
N LEU A 194 17.86 14.17 9.96
CA LEU A 194 19.10 14.95 9.94
C LEU A 194 18.86 16.34 10.55
N ALA A 195 17.72 16.98 10.27
CA ALA A 195 17.35 18.25 10.87
C ALA A 195 17.22 18.17 12.40
N LYS A 196 16.59 17.12 12.93
CA LYS A 196 16.53 16.87 14.38
C LYS A 196 17.91 16.68 14.98
N ARG A 197 18.80 15.95 14.29
CA ARG A 197 20.15 15.66 14.74
C ARG A 197 21.05 16.90 14.79
N LEU A 198 20.93 17.77 13.79
CA LEU A 198 21.66 19.04 13.72
C LEU A 198 21.00 20.17 14.53
N ASN A 199 19.86 19.88 15.19
CA ASN A 199 19.01 20.84 15.91
C ASN A 199 18.62 22.07 15.06
N VAL A 200 18.18 21.83 13.83
CA VAL A 200 17.75 22.84 12.86
C VAL A 200 16.39 22.46 12.26
N TYR A 201 15.73 23.40 11.58
CA TYR A 201 14.51 23.10 10.83
C TYR A 201 14.80 22.26 9.58
N SER A 202 13.88 21.36 9.24
CA SER A 202 13.97 20.53 8.03
C SER A 202 14.09 21.38 6.75
N SER A 203 13.47 22.55 6.72
CA SER A 203 13.58 23.51 5.61
C SER A 203 15.00 24.03 5.41
N THR A 204 15.77 24.21 6.48
CA THR A 204 17.17 24.63 6.42
C THR A 204 18.03 23.54 5.77
N VAL A 205 17.84 22.28 6.19
CA VAL A 205 18.53 21.14 5.58
C VAL A 205 18.13 20.98 4.11
N TYR A 206 16.85 21.11 3.77
CA TYR A 206 16.39 21.07 2.37
C TYR A 206 17.10 22.11 1.52
N LYS A 207 17.12 23.38 1.96
CA LYS A 207 17.69 24.47 1.18
C LYS A 207 19.18 24.27 0.94
N ARG A 208 19.91 23.77 1.94
CA ARG A 208 21.36 23.64 1.91
C ARG A 208 21.88 22.31 1.39
N ARG A 209 21.02 21.30 1.18
CA ARG A 209 21.44 19.94 0.80
C ARG A 209 22.25 19.84 -0.50
N ASN A 210 22.12 20.86 -1.36
CA ASN A 210 22.81 20.97 -2.65
C ASN A 210 23.99 21.96 -2.59
N ASP A 211 24.27 22.55 -1.43
CA ASP A 211 25.41 23.45 -1.25
C ASP A 211 26.71 22.64 -1.24
N PRO A 212 27.80 23.13 -1.85
CA PRO A 212 29.10 22.44 -1.83
C PRO A 212 29.66 22.30 -0.40
N ASP A 213 29.36 23.25 0.49
CA ASP A 213 29.84 23.28 1.88
C ASP A 213 28.92 22.48 2.84
N PHE A 214 27.91 21.79 2.31
CA PHE A 214 26.94 21.06 3.11
C PHE A 214 27.57 19.96 4.00
N PRO A 215 28.54 19.14 3.53
CA PRO A 215 29.19 18.14 4.37
C PRO A 215 29.96 18.74 5.55
N GLU A 216 30.65 19.87 5.35
CA GLU A 216 31.38 20.56 6.43
C GLU A 216 30.41 21.23 7.43
N TRP A 217 29.35 21.84 6.92
CA TRP A 217 28.33 22.45 7.75
C TRP A 217 27.62 21.44 8.65
N THR A 218 27.31 20.26 8.12
CA THR A 218 26.72 19.18 8.90
C THR A 218 27.72 18.61 9.91
N ARG A 219 28.98 18.37 9.53
CA ARG A 219 30.06 17.93 10.44
C ARG A 219 30.21 18.83 11.68
N ASN A 220 30.17 20.15 11.51
CA ASN A 220 30.32 21.10 12.61
C ASN A 220 29.09 21.17 13.54
N ARG A 221 27.91 20.80 13.04
CA ARG A 221 26.63 20.87 13.78
C ARG A 221 26.20 19.52 14.34
N ASP A 222 26.77 18.44 13.82
CA ASP A 222 26.45 17.08 14.23
C ASP A 222 27.11 16.74 15.57
N PRO A 223 26.37 16.19 16.56
CA PRO A 223 26.93 15.83 17.84
C PRO A 223 28.02 14.75 17.77
N ASP A 224 28.02 13.93 16.71
CA ASP A 224 29.03 12.89 16.48
C ASP A 224 30.09 13.34 15.45
N GLY A 225 30.05 14.60 14.99
CA GLY A 225 31.02 15.13 14.01
C GLY A 225 30.94 14.48 12.63
N ILE A 226 29.78 13.95 12.24
CA ILE A 226 29.62 13.24 10.96
C ILE A 226 29.28 14.23 9.84
N ALA A 227 30.02 14.15 8.74
CA ALA A 227 29.67 14.86 7.50
C ALA A 227 28.57 14.11 6.76
N TRP A 228 27.54 14.82 6.31
CA TRP A 228 26.41 14.24 5.59
C TRP A 228 26.34 14.75 4.14
N SER A 229 26.02 13.87 3.20
CA SER A 229 25.76 14.22 1.79
C SER A 229 24.36 13.79 1.37
N PHE A 230 23.75 14.56 0.47
CA PHE A 230 22.43 14.25 -0.07
C PHE A 230 22.51 13.41 -1.34
N SER A 231 21.74 12.32 -1.42
CA SER A 231 21.57 11.54 -2.64
C SER A 231 20.20 11.84 -3.27
N GLU A 232 20.18 12.44 -4.46
CA GLU A 232 18.93 12.72 -5.18
C GLU A 232 18.17 11.44 -5.58
N LYS A 233 18.89 10.33 -5.76
CA LYS A 233 18.33 9.04 -6.19
C LYS A 233 17.41 8.42 -5.13
N THR A 234 17.79 8.53 -3.86
CA THR A 234 17.05 7.96 -2.74
C THR A 234 16.33 9.02 -1.90
N LYS A 235 16.62 10.31 -2.13
CA LYS A 235 16.14 11.45 -1.33
C LYS A 235 16.53 11.34 0.15
N GLU A 236 17.69 10.74 0.41
CA GLU A 236 18.21 10.48 1.75
C GLU A 236 19.63 11.05 1.89
N PHE A 237 20.04 11.25 3.15
CA PHE A 237 21.34 11.76 3.54
C PHE A 237 22.23 10.62 4.02
N PHE A 238 23.43 10.51 3.46
CA PHE A 238 24.40 9.46 3.78
C PHE A 238 25.61 10.06 4.48
N PRO A 239 26.21 9.34 5.44
CA PRO A 239 27.44 9.78 6.08
C PRO A 239 28.58 9.70 5.05
N VAL A 240 29.32 10.79 4.93
CA VAL A 240 30.56 10.85 4.15
C VAL A 240 31.70 10.65 5.12
N GLU A 241 32.14 9.40 5.26
CA GLU A 241 33.39 9.07 5.93
C GLU A 241 34.54 9.45 4.98
N GLU A 242 35.21 10.56 5.27
CA GLU A 242 36.55 10.79 4.75
C GLU A 242 37.49 9.86 5.53
N LEU A 243 38.06 8.89 4.82
CA LEU A 243 39.15 8.01 5.27
C LEU A 243 40.40 8.81 5.69
#